data_AF-D6PCL1-F1
#
_entry.id   AF-D6PCL1-F1
#
_cell.length_a   1.000
_cell.length_b   1.000
_cell.length_c   1.000
_cell.angle_alpha   90.00
_cell.angle_beta   90.00
_cell.angle_gamma   90.00
#
_symmetry.space_group_name_H-M   'P 1'
#
loop_
_entity.id
_entity.type
_entity.pdbx_description
1 polymer ?
#
loop_
_entity_poly.entity_id
_entity_poly.type
_entity_poly.pdbx_seq_one_letter_code
_entity_poly.pdbx_strand_id
1 'polypeptide(L)'
;MINKQLEEFMGMRESLLEERKSLEEQIKQIDEALGIPGGLGLQGVTGRRRNKRARNEMSLKQAISEVIAKKPMGRREILTAVQELGYKFSTSHPLNSLSAALYSNKAFAKDGNVFGLAISKNASSRKKQRVVKRSNPKNLSSMQTKGRALRPTLCLFLIRVGNDKTYLLATALESS
;
A
#
# COMPACT_ATOMS: atom_id res chain seq x y z
N MET A 1 35.61 -31.77 44.00
CA MET A 1 35.15 -31.57 42.61
C MET A 1 34.55 -30.17 42.38
N ILE A 2 33.79 -29.64 43.35
CA ILE A 2 33.15 -28.30 43.30
C ILE A 2 34.16 -27.15 43.09
N ASN A 3 35.34 -27.19 43.72
CA ASN A 3 36.32 -26.10 43.64
C ASN A 3 36.94 -25.93 42.24
N LYS A 4 37.14 -27.02 41.49
CA LYS A 4 37.75 -26.97 40.15
C LYS A 4 36.84 -26.26 39.14
N GLN A 5 35.54 -26.57 39.19
CA GLN A 5 34.54 -25.94 38.32
C GLN A 5 34.39 -24.44 38.63
N LEU A 6 34.53 -24.07 39.90
CA LEU A 6 34.48 -22.67 40.32
C LEU A 6 35.68 -21.88 39.80
N GLU A 7 36.89 -22.45 39.88
CA GLU A 7 38.11 -21.81 39.34
C GLU A 7 38.03 -21.66 37.81
N GLU A 8 37.56 -22.67 37.10
CA GLU A 8 37.33 -22.60 35.65
C GLU A 8 36.32 -21.49 35.28
N PHE A 9 35.23 -21.36 36.03
CA PHE A 9 34.24 -20.29 35.83
C PHE A 9 34.81 -18.89 36.10
N MET A 10 35.60 -18.74 37.17
CA MET A 10 36.25 -17.48 37.50
C MET A 10 37.26 -17.08 36.41
N GLY A 11 38.08 -18.02 35.93
CA GLY A 11 39.02 -17.76 34.84
C GLY A 11 38.33 -17.36 33.53
N MET A 12 37.22 -18.02 33.16
CA MET A 12 36.42 -17.62 31.99
C MET A 12 35.78 -16.23 32.18
N ARG A 13 35.31 -15.91 33.38
CA ARG A 13 34.74 -14.60 33.67
C ARG A 13 35.80 -13.50 33.57
N GLU A 14 37.00 -13.74 34.08
CA GLU A 14 38.11 -12.80 34.01
C GLU A 14 38.54 -12.56 32.56
N SER A 15 38.69 -13.62 31.75
CA SER A 15 39.06 -13.46 30.33
C SER A 15 38.02 -12.66 29.53
N LEU A 16 36.73 -12.90 29.76
CA LEU A 16 35.65 -12.14 29.12
C LEU A 16 35.62 -10.67 29.57
N LEU A 17 35.98 -10.38 30.82
CA LEU A 17 36.07 -9.01 31.30
C LEU A 17 37.28 -8.29 30.70
N GLU A 18 38.41 -8.98 30.53
CA GLU A 18 39.60 -8.47 29.84
C GLU A 18 39.28 -8.15 28.37
N GLU A 19 38.64 -9.09 27.68
CA GLU A 19 38.24 -8.94 26.28
C GLU A 19 37.27 -7.77 26.11
N ARG A 20 36.27 -7.68 26.98
CA ARG A 20 35.32 -6.56 26.98
C ARG A 20 36.03 -5.21 27.14
N LYS A 21 36.97 -5.10 28.08
CA LYS A 21 37.73 -3.86 28.28
C LYS A 21 38.53 -3.48 27.03
N SER A 22 39.21 -4.44 26.43
CA SER A 22 39.96 -4.24 25.19
C SER A 22 39.06 -3.76 24.04
N LEU A 23 37.90 -4.37 23.85
CA LEU A 23 36.92 -3.96 22.84
C LEU A 23 36.38 -2.54 23.10
N GLU A 24 36.12 -2.20 24.36
CA GLU A 24 35.68 -0.84 24.73
C GLU A 24 36.76 0.22 24.43
N GLU A 25 38.03 -0.09 24.65
CA GLU A 25 39.16 0.77 24.29
C GLU A 25 39.29 0.93 22.76
N GLN A 26 39.13 -0.15 21.99
CA GLN A 26 39.15 -0.09 20.53
C GLN A 26 38.01 0.75 19.96
N ILE A 27 36.80 0.58 20.49
CA ILE A 27 35.64 1.40 20.10
C ILE A 27 35.92 2.88 20.39
N LYS A 28 36.50 3.18 21.55
CA LYS A 28 36.86 4.56 21.92
C LYS A 28 37.86 5.18 20.94
N GLN A 29 38.87 4.42 20.51
CA GLN A 29 39.83 4.88 19.49
C GLN A 29 39.16 5.13 18.13
N ILE A 30 38.24 4.25 17.72
CA ILE A 30 37.47 4.42 16.48
C ILE A 30 36.58 5.66 16.57
N ASP A 31 35.87 5.86 17.68
CA ASP A 31 34.99 7.01 17.89
C ASP A 31 35.78 8.33 17.86
N GLU A 32 36.98 8.35 18.45
CA GLU A 32 37.88 9.51 18.41
C GLU A 32 38.35 9.81 16.98
N ALA A 33 38.78 8.79 16.23
CA ALA A 33 39.20 8.95 14.83
C ALA A 33 38.06 9.43 13.91
N LEU A 34 36.82 9.03 14.22
CA LEU A 34 35.63 9.45 13.48
C LEU A 34 35.06 10.79 13.97
N GLY A 35 35.61 11.37 15.05
CA GLY A 35 35.11 12.62 15.63
C GLY A 35 33.69 12.50 16.18
N ILE A 36 33.31 11.33 16.69
CA ILE A 36 32.01 11.07 17.32
C ILE A 36 32.16 11.41 18.81
N PRO A 37 31.69 12.57 19.29
CA PRO A 37 31.90 12.97 20.68
C PRO A 37 31.08 12.07 21.60
N GLY A 38 31.77 11.26 22.40
CA GLY A 38 31.29 10.71 23.66
C GLY A 38 30.07 9.79 23.55
N GLY A 39 30.32 8.48 23.48
CA GLY A 39 29.45 7.49 24.12
C GLY A 39 28.01 7.48 23.60
N LEU A 40 27.83 7.51 22.28
CA LEU A 40 26.64 6.90 21.67
C LEU A 40 26.82 5.38 21.70
N GLY A 41 26.88 4.85 22.92
CA GLY A 41 26.66 3.44 23.17
C GLY A 41 25.41 3.03 22.40
N LEU A 42 25.48 1.83 21.84
CA LEU A 42 24.46 1.10 21.10
C LEU A 42 23.17 0.90 21.93
N GLN A 43 22.57 1.99 22.39
CA GLN A 43 21.32 2.04 23.11
C GLN A 43 20.23 2.32 22.07
N GLY A 44 19.89 1.25 21.36
CA GLY A 44 18.78 1.21 20.44
C GLY A 44 19.07 1.90 19.12
N VAL A 45 18.80 1.18 18.04
CA VAL A 45 18.37 1.75 16.77
C VAL A 45 17.45 2.93 17.09
N THR A 46 17.95 4.17 17.05
CA THR A 46 17.17 5.35 17.42
C THR A 46 16.00 5.36 16.47
N GLY A 47 14.83 4.94 16.99
CA GLY A 47 13.67 4.67 16.18
C GLY A 47 13.42 5.87 15.30
N ARG A 48 13.45 5.64 13.98
CA ARG A 48 13.24 6.62 12.92
C ARG A 48 12.24 7.66 13.42
N ARG A 49 12.71 8.88 13.76
CA ARG A 49 11.87 9.91 14.38
C ARG A 49 10.63 10.04 13.49
N ARG A 50 9.49 9.53 13.95
CA ARG A 50 8.25 9.56 13.18
C ARG A 50 7.89 11.04 13.08
N ASN A 51 8.03 11.61 11.88
CA ASN A 51 7.61 12.97 11.62
C ASN A 51 6.18 13.13 12.14
N LYS A 52 5.99 14.09 13.06
CA LYS A 52 4.69 14.36 13.66
C LYS A 52 3.75 14.76 12.52
N ARG A 53 2.67 14.01 12.36
CA ARG A 53 1.66 14.28 11.31
C ARG A 53 1.06 15.66 11.53
N ALA A 54 0.70 16.34 10.44
CA ALA A 54 -0.08 17.58 10.52
C ALA A 54 -1.37 17.34 11.33
N ARG A 55 -1.65 18.24 12.28
CA ARG A 55 -2.87 18.20 13.09
C ARG A 55 -4.00 18.84 12.30
N ASN A 56 -4.87 17.99 11.75
CA ASN A 56 -6.10 18.41 11.08
C ASN A 56 -7.29 18.07 12.00
N GLU A 57 -8.31 18.93 12.01
CA GLU A 57 -9.53 18.74 12.82
C GLU A 57 -10.36 17.55 12.32
N MET A 58 -10.33 17.31 11.01
CA MET A 58 -11.07 16.25 10.34
C MET A 58 -10.17 15.33 9.52
N SER A 59 -10.62 14.10 9.28
CA SER A 59 -9.90 13.16 8.42
C SER A 59 -10.02 13.58 6.94
N LEU A 60 -9.00 13.23 6.13
CA LEU A 60 -9.02 13.48 4.68
C LEU A 60 -10.28 12.90 4.01
N LYS A 61 -10.74 11.74 4.48
CA LYS A 61 -11.96 11.09 3.95
C LYS A 61 -13.20 11.96 4.20
N GLN A 62 -13.34 12.50 5.41
CA GLN A 62 -14.47 13.36 5.77
C GLN A 62 -14.44 14.66 4.95
N ALA A 63 -13.28 15.30 4.85
CA ALA A 63 -13.11 16.51 4.04
C ALA A 63 -13.53 16.29 2.58
N ILE A 64 -13.06 15.19 1.97
CA ILE A 64 -13.46 14.82 0.61
C ILE A 64 -14.96 14.54 0.52
N SER A 65 -15.55 13.85 1.50
CA SER A 65 -16.99 13.55 1.48
C SER A 65 -17.85 14.80 1.56
N GLU A 66 -17.46 15.82 2.32
CA GLU A 66 -18.18 17.09 2.40
C GLU A 66 -18.11 17.88 1.08
N VAL A 67 -16.94 17.88 0.42
CA VAL A 67 -16.79 18.50 -0.90
C VAL A 67 -17.65 17.80 -1.94
N ILE A 68 -17.56 16.46 -2.01
CA ILE A 68 -18.25 15.67 -3.02
C ILE A 68 -19.77 15.64 -2.76
N ALA A 69 -20.21 15.71 -1.51
CA ALA A 69 -21.62 15.79 -1.15
C ALA A 69 -22.31 17.03 -1.74
N LYS A 70 -21.59 18.16 -1.82
CA LYS A 70 -22.09 19.38 -2.47
C LYS A 70 -22.20 19.21 -3.97
N LYS A 71 -21.15 18.68 -4.61
CA LYS A 71 -21.10 18.49 -6.07
C LYS A 71 -20.05 17.44 -6.45
N PRO A 72 -20.34 16.54 -7.41
CA PRO A 72 -19.33 15.68 -8.00
C PRO A 72 -18.34 16.52 -8.80
N MET A 73 -17.05 16.41 -8.48
CA MET A 73 -15.99 17.25 -9.03
C MET A 73 -14.82 16.40 -9.54
N GLY A 74 -13.98 17.01 -10.38
CA GLY A 74 -12.75 16.40 -10.85
C GLY A 74 -11.68 16.33 -9.75
N ARG A 75 -10.71 15.43 -9.90
CA ARG A 75 -9.62 15.24 -8.91
C ARG A 75 -8.89 16.53 -8.52
N ARG A 76 -8.61 17.40 -9.49
CA ARG A 76 -7.89 18.67 -9.24
C ARG A 76 -8.76 19.69 -8.52
N GLU A 77 -10.03 19.77 -8.88
CA GLU A 77 -11.00 20.66 -8.24
C GLU A 77 -11.24 20.26 -6.79
N ILE A 78 -11.33 18.95 -6.52
CA ILE A 78 -11.44 18.43 -5.15
C ILE A 78 -10.23 18.84 -4.30
N LEU A 79 -9.03 18.85 -4.88
CA LEU A 79 -7.84 19.28 -4.15
C LEU A 79 -7.97 20.73 -3.68
N THR A 80 -8.36 21.63 -4.59
CA THR A 80 -8.56 23.05 -4.27
C THR A 80 -9.65 23.23 -3.23
N ALA A 81 -10.80 22.58 -3.40
CA ALA A 81 -11.91 22.66 -2.45
C ALA A 81 -11.54 22.11 -1.05
N VAL A 82 -10.76 21.03 -0.98
CA VAL A 82 -10.28 20.48 0.31
C VAL A 82 -9.29 21.43 0.99
N GLN A 83 -8.47 22.16 0.23
CA GLN A 83 -7.59 23.20 0.77
C GLN A 83 -8.38 24.43 1.25
N GLU A 84 -9.42 24.83 0.52
CA GLU A 84 -10.33 25.92 0.92
C GLU A 84 -11.11 25.60 2.21
N LEU A 85 -11.45 24.32 2.42
CA LEU A 85 -12.00 23.85 3.70
C LEU A 85 -11.00 23.88 4.87
N GLY A 86 -9.72 24.21 4.62
CA GLY A 86 -8.70 24.35 5.64
C GLY A 86 -7.91 23.07 5.95
N TYR A 87 -8.08 21.99 5.17
CA TYR A 87 -7.31 20.76 5.37
C TYR A 87 -5.85 20.94 4.95
N LYS A 88 -4.91 20.70 5.87
CA LYS A 88 -3.46 20.85 5.61
C LYS A 88 -2.83 19.51 5.23
N PHE A 89 -2.27 19.44 4.03
CA PHE A 89 -1.47 18.29 3.61
C PHE A 89 -0.06 18.40 4.18
N SER A 90 0.44 17.30 4.75
CA SER A 90 1.82 17.24 5.28
C SER A 90 2.87 16.99 4.19
N THR A 91 2.45 16.65 2.97
CA THR A 91 3.33 16.29 1.84
C THR A 91 3.45 17.44 0.86
N SER A 92 4.59 17.54 0.18
CA SER A 92 4.79 18.48 -0.93
C SER A 92 3.91 18.17 -2.14
N HIS A 93 3.46 16.92 -2.28
CA HIS A 93 2.66 16.44 -3.42
C HIS A 93 1.27 15.98 -2.96
N PRO A 94 0.35 16.91 -2.65
CA PRO A 94 -0.94 16.57 -2.03
C PRO A 94 -1.86 15.77 -2.97
N LEU A 95 -1.66 15.87 -4.28
CA LEU A 95 -2.44 15.11 -5.27
C LEU A 95 -2.27 13.59 -5.14
N ASN A 96 -1.08 13.12 -4.74
CA ASN A 96 -0.82 11.70 -4.55
C ASN A 96 -1.62 11.17 -3.36
N SER A 97 -1.54 11.86 -2.22
CA SER A 97 -2.34 11.52 -1.03
C SER A 97 -3.84 11.59 -1.30
N LEU A 98 -4.30 12.59 -2.06
CA LEU A 98 -5.69 12.70 -2.48
C LEU A 98 -6.10 11.53 -3.38
N SER A 99 -5.31 11.20 -4.39
CA SER A 99 -5.61 10.08 -5.30
C SER A 99 -5.64 8.74 -4.56
N ALA A 100 -4.70 8.52 -3.63
CA ALA A 100 -4.70 7.34 -2.78
C ALA A 100 -6.00 7.26 -1.98
N ALA A 101 -6.44 8.35 -1.36
CA ALA A 101 -7.71 8.40 -0.63
C ALA A 101 -8.94 8.16 -1.54
N LEU A 102 -8.97 8.73 -2.75
CA LEU A 102 -10.10 8.56 -3.68
C LEU A 102 -10.25 7.14 -4.19
N TYR A 103 -9.14 6.45 -4.49
CA TYR A 103 -9.18 5.08 -5.03
C TYR A 103 -9.15 3.99 -3.96
N SER A 104 -8.58 4.24 -2.78
CA SER A 104 -8.55 3.23 -1.70
C SER A 104 -9.90 3.11 -0.99
N ASN A 105 -10.68 4.18 -0.91
CA ASN A 105 -11.92 4.20 -0.17
C ASN A 105 -13.11 3.82 -1.06
N LYS A 106 -13.86 2.78 -0.66
CA LYS A 106 -15.10 2.35 -1.34
C LYS A 106 -16.26 3.36 -1.26
N ALA A 107 -16.08 4.45 -0.50
CA ALA A 107 -17.07 5.51 -0.33
C ALA A 107 -17.14 6.46 -1.54
N PHE A 108 -16.13 6.43 -2.42
CA PHE A 108 -16.08 7.29 -3.60
C PHE A 108 -16.13 6.42 -4.85
N ALA A 109 -17.00 6.81 -5.77
CA ALA A 109 -17.11 6.18 -7.08
C ALA A 109 -16.63 7.17 -8.15
N LYS A 110 -15.99 6.63 -9.19
CA LYS A 110 -15.55 7.41 -10.35
C LYS A 110 -16.59 7.24 -11.45
N ASP A 111 -17.25 8.33 -11.80
CA ASP A 111 -18.20 8.41 -12.91
C ASP A 111 -17.54 9.18 -14.05
N GLY A 112 -16.89 8.46 -14.97
CA GLY A 112 -16.09 9.09 -16.03
C GLY A 112 -14.90 9.86 -15.46
N ASN A 113 -14.90 11.19 -15.60
CA ASN A 113 -13.80 12.05 -15.13
C ASN A 113 -14.06 12.71 -13.76
N VAL A 114 -15.25 12.54 -13.20
CA VAL A 114 -15.64 13.13 -11.92
C VAL A 114 -15.77 12.07 -10.83
N PHE A 115 -15.57 12.48 -9.59
CA PHE A 115 -15.77 11.63 -8.42
C PHE A 115 -17.07 12.00 -7.71
N GLY A 116 -17.87 10.99 -7.41
CA GLY A 116 -19.12 11.08 -6.66
C GLY A 116 -19.07 10.21 -5.41
N LEU A 117 -20.06 10.38 -4.53
CA LEU A 117 -20.27 9.43 -3.44
C LEU A 117 -20.75 8.10 -4.04
N ALA A 118 -20.12 7.00 -3.62
CA ALA A 118 -20.57 5.67 -3.95
C ALA A 118 -21.91 5.44 -3.25
N ILE A 119 -23.00 5.54 -4.01
CA ILE A 119 -24.34 5.21 -3.53
C ILE A 119 -24.26 3.76 -3.03
N SER A 120 -24.41 3.55 -1.73
CA SER A 120 -24.58 2.19 -1.20
C SER A 120 -25.75 1.57 -1.95
N LYS A 121 -25.68 0.29 -2.31
CA LYS A 121 -26.77 -0.41 -3.01
C LYS A 121 -28.11 -0.47 -2.22
N ASN A 122 -28.25 0.33 -1.17
CA ASN A 122 -29.44 0.49 -0.33
C ASN A 122 -30.02 1.91 -0.39
N ALA A 123 -29.90 2.60 -1.52
CA ALA A 123 -30.70 3.79 -1.80
C ALA A 123 -31.28 3.68 -3.22
N SER A 124 -32.57 3.41 -3.22
CA SER A 124 -33.48 3.36 -4.36
C SER A 124 -33.34 4.55 -5.31
N SER A 125 -33.56 4.27 -6.60
CA SER A 125 -33.99 5.25 -7.61
C SER A 125 -33.03 6.39 -8.01
N ARG A 126 -32.18 6.11 -9.00
CA ARG A 126 -32.04 7.05 -10.12
C ARG A 126 -32.37 6.32 -11.41
N LYS A 127 -33.68 6.17 -11.63
CA LYS A 127 -34.32 5.72 -12.85
C LYS A 127 -33.71 6.52 -14.01
N LYS A 128 -32.78 5.92 -14.74
CA LYS A 128 -32.32 6.44 -16.03
C LYS A 128 -33.52 6.28 -16.97
N GLN A 129 -34.35 7.31 -17.07
CA GLN A 129 -35.30 7.46 -18.16
C GLN A 129 -34.48 7.50 -19.45
N ARG A 130 -34.27 6.33 -20.05
CA ARG A 130 -33.93 6.24 -21.46
C ARG A 130 -35.22 6.58 -22.21
N VAL A 131 -35.28 7.80 -22.71
CA VAL A 131 -36.30 8.24 -23.67
C VAL A 131 -36.32 7.22 -24.82
N VAL A 132 -37.45 6.51 -24.92
CA VAL A 132 -37.78 5.61 -26.02
C VAL A 132 -38.00 6.48 -27.26
N LYS A 133 -37.00 6.59 -28.13
CA LYS A 133 -37.24 6.97 -29.52
C LYS A 133 -37.65 5.71 -30.28
N ARG A 134 -38.95 5.61 -30.56
CA ARG A 134 -39.53 4.68 -31.53
C ARG A 134 -38.98 5.04 -32.92
N SER A 135 -38.35 4.09 -33.59
CA SER A 135 -38.29 4.05 -35.06
C SER A 135 -38.45 2.60 -35.52
N ASN A 136 -39.40 2.42 -36.43
CA ASN A 136 -39.97 1.18 -36.94
C ASN A 136 -38.97 0.29 -37.71
N PRO A 137 -39.24 -1.01 -37.89
CA PRO A 137 -38.31 -1.98 -38.47
C PRO A 137 -38.46 -2.06 -40.00
N LYS A 138 -37.34 -2.29 -40.69
CA LYS A 138 -37.26 -2.89 -42.05
C LYS A 138 -35.78 -3.06 -42.41
N ASN A 139 -35.26 -4.28 -42.32
CA ASN A 139 -34.71 -5.00 -43.47
C ASN A 139 -34.05 -6.31 -43.05
N LEU A 140 -34.50 -7.38 -43.72
CA LEU A 140 -33.82 -8.67 -43.87
C LEU A 140 -32.55 -8.52 -44.72
N SER A 141 -31.73 -9.57 -44.69
CA SER A 141 -30.53 -9.86 -45.51
C SER A 141 -29.25 -9.68 -44.69
N SER A 142 -28.30 -10.60 -44.58
CA SER A 142 -28.10 -11.96 -45.13
C SER A 142 -26.76 -12.49 -44.56
N MET A 143 -26.44 -13.74 -44.87
CA MET A 143 -25.10 -14.36 -44.83
C MET A 143 -24.60 -14.83 -43.44
N GLN A 144 -24.59 -16.15 -43.20
CA GLN A 144 -23.44 -17.07 -43.39
C GLN A 144 -22.26 -16.70 -42.46
N THR A 145 -21.70 -17.58 -41.62
CA THR A 145 -21.20 -18.92 -41.91
C THR A 145 -21.11 -19.77 -40.63
N LYS A 146 -21.34 -21.07 -40.78
CA LYS A 146 -20.97 -22.12 -39.83
C LYS A 146 -19.43 -22.24 -39.75
N GLY A 147 -18.92 -22.55 -38.57
CA GLY A 147 -17.68 -23.32 -38.41
C GLY A 147 -16.49 -22.58 -37.77
N ARG A 148 -16.09 -23.08 -36.60
CA ARG A 148 -14.71 -23.36 -36.10
C ARG A 148 -14.75 -23.31 -34.57
N ALA A 149 -14.71 -24.47 -33.92
CA ALA A 149 -13.51 -25.21 -33.54
C ALA A 149 -12.96 -24.75 -32.17
N LEU A 150 -13.04 -25.71 -31.24
CA LEU A 150 -12.37 -25.85 -29.95
C LEU A 150 -11.12 -24.98 -29.77
N ARG A 151 -11.06 -24.27 -28.63
CA ARG A 151 -9.81 -23.90 -27.98
C ARG A 151 -9.93 -24.21 -26.49
N PRO A 152 -9.27 -25.25 -25.97
CA PRO A 152 -9.13 -25.42 -24.52
C PRO A 152 -8.22 -24.28 -24.02
N THR A 153 -8.74 -23.46 -23.12
CA THR A 153 -7.96 -22.45 -22.42
C THR A 153 -7.03 -23.15 -21.44
N LEU A 154 -5.75 -23.22 -21.77
CA LEU A 154 -4.66 -23.54 -20.84
C LEU A 154 -4.64 -22.48 -19.73
N CYS A 155 -5.10 -22.85 -18.53
CA CYS A 155 -4.86 -22.06 -17.32
C CYS A 155 -3.43 -22.31 -16.84
N LEU A 156 -2.51 -21.38 -17.13
CA LEU A 156 -1.21 -21.34 -16.46
C LEU A 156 -1.38 -20.76 -15.05
N PHE A 157 -1.18 -21.59 -14.03
CA PHE A 157 -0.94 -21.12 -12.66
C PHE A 157 0.56 -21.01 -12.42
N LEU A 158 1.04 -19.80 -12.13
CA LEU A 158 2.39 -19.56 -11.63
C LEU A 158 2.35 -19.68 -10.10
N ILE A 159 2.91 -20.77 -9.56
CA ILE A 159 3.14 -20.92 -8.12
C ILE A 159 4.58 -20.53 -7.82
N ARG A 160 4.77 -19.58 -6.91
CA ARG A 160 6.07 -19.13 -6.42
C ARG A 160 6.50 -20.02 -5.26
N VAL A 161 7.45 -20.92 -5.50
CA VAL A 161 8.19 -21.62 -4.45
C VAL A 161 9.58 -20.98 -4.34
N GLY A 162 10.09 -20.86 -3.12
CA GLY A 162 11.25 -20.04 -2.76
C GLY A 162 12.53 -20.31 -3.56
N ASN A 163 13.33 -19.24 -3.62
CA ASN A 163 14.66 -19.04 -4.19
C ASN A 163 14.94 -19.64 -5.59
N ASP A 164 14.74 -18.75 -6.57
CA ASP A 164 15.46 -18.59 -7.84
C ASP A 164 15.24 -19.57 -8.99
N LYS A 165 14.20 -20.41 -8.99
CA LYS A 165 13.81 -21.15 -10.21
C LYS A 165 12.28 -21.24 -10.39
N THR A 166 11.78 -20.66 -11.48
CA THR A 166 10.40 -20.83 -11.97
C THR A 166 10.31 -22.03 -12.90
N TYR A 167 9.43 -22.98 -12.60
CA TYR A 167 9.12 -24.12 -13.46
C TYR A 167 7.68 -24.03 -13.97
N LEU A 168 7.47 -24.31 -15.26
CA LEU A 168 6.14 -24.42 -15.86
C LEU A 168 5.73 -25.90 -15.91
N LEU A 169 4.67 -26.26 -15.20
CA LEU A 169 4.00 -27.55 -15.35
C LEU A 169 2.61 -27.32 -15.94
N ALA A 170 2.37 -27.90 -17.11
CA ALA A 170 1.06 -27.92 -17.75
C ALA A 170 0.43 -29.30 -17.52
N THR A 171 -0.68 -29.35 -16.79
CA THR A 171 -1.53 -30.55 -16.71
C THR A 171 -2.87 -30.24 -17.37
N ALA A 172 -3.26 -31.07 -18.33
CA ALA A 172 -4.55 -30.99 -18.99
C ALA A 172 -5.63 -31.61 -18.08
N LEU A 173 -6.71 -30.89 -17.83
CA LEU A 173 -7.91 -31.41 -17.15
C LEU A 173 -8.85 -31.97 -18.22
N GLU A 174 -8.85 -33.30 -18.41
CA GLU A 174 -9.90 -34.01 -19.14
C GLU A 174 -11.15 -34.08 -18.27
N SER A 175 -12.26 -33.57 -18.80
CA SER A 175 -13.58 -33.59 -18.17
C SER A 175 -14.29 -34.88 -18.61
N SER A 176 -14.61 -35.79 -17.69
CA SER A 176 -15.61 -36.85 -17.90
C SER A 176 -17.02 -36.30 -17.73
#